data_AF-T0XR13-F1
#
_entry.id   AF-T0XR13-F1
#
_cell.length_a   1.000
_cell.length_b   1.000
_cell.length_c   1.000
_cell.angle_alpha   90.00
_cell.angle_beta   90.00
_cell.angle_gamma   90.00
#
_symmetry.space_group_name_H-M   'P 1'
#
loop_
_entity.id
_entity.type
_entity.pdbx_description
1 polymer ?
#
loop_
_entity_poly.entity_id
_entity_poly.type
_entity_poly.pdbx_seq_one_letter_code
_entity_poly.pdbx_strand_id
1 'polypeptide(L)'
;MPMSHGLLSPGPAGLLPPAATAMGLDLPVVGTGTVEGRVLPEAQVLEEAARKLAHAKVPTFFPGPMVLWQFTPESRQVADAVLEVAESNGIRIIPMPDYRPKYPKIEPESEINPKHPNLTIWHNKIDVCLFVGVHCSLLQHCPQDHPGRNEL
;
A
#
# COMPACT_ATOMS: atom_id res chain seq x y z
N MET A 1 -15.80 0.25 -28.95
CA MET A 1 -15.25 -1.07 -28.57
C MET A 1 -15.63 -1.30 -27.12
N PRO A 2 -16.37 -2.37 -26.77
CA PRO A 2 -16.80 -2.59 -25.39
C PRO A 2 -15.58 -3.01 -24.54
N MET A 3 -15.33 -2.28 -23.46
CA MET A 3 -14.21 -2.51 -22.54
C MET A 3 -14.51 -3.76 -21.72
N SER A 4 -13.86 -4.88 -22.06
CA SER A 4 -13.92 -6.11 -21.27
C SER A 4 -13.21 -5.89 -19.94
N HIS A 5 -13.97 -6.02 -18.84
CA HIS A 5 -13.50 -5.86 -17.47
C HIS A 5 -12.66 -7.08 -17.07
N GLY A 6 -11.34 -6.99 -17.19
CA GLY A 6 -10.42 -8.08 -16.87
C GLY A 6 -10.00 -8.06 -15.40
N LEU A 7 -10.32 -9.12 -14.65
CA LEU A 7 -9.65 -9.42 -13.38
C LEU A 7 -8.15 -9.57 -13.65
N LEU A 8 -7.29 -8.94 -12.84
CA LEU A 8 -5.83 -9.06 -12.96
C LEU A 8 -5.41 -10.51 -12.66
N SER A 9 -4.99 -11.27 -13.68
CA SER A 9 -4.39 -12.58 -13.52
C SER A 9 -2.91 -12.46 -13.16
N PRO A 10 -2.36 -13.28 -12.24
CA PRO A 10 -0.92 -13.37 -12.04
C PRO A 10 -0.22 -13.66 -13.38
N GLY A 11 0.67 -12.76 -13.80
CA GLY A 11 1.43 -12.92 -15.04
C GLY A 11 2.36 -14.14 -14.97
N PRO A 12 2.68 -14.79 -16.11
CA PRO A 12 3.66 -15.87 -16.14
C PRO A 12 5.01 -15.40 -15.58
N ALA A 13 5.67 -16.28 -14.81
CA ALA A 13 6.97 -15.99 -14.20
C ALA A 13 7.96 -15.52 -15.28
N GLY A 14 8.47 -14.29 -15.15
CA GLY A 14 9.51 -13.73 -16.03
C GLY A 14 9.05 -12.61 -16.97
N LEU A 15 7.76 -12.28 -17.03
CA LEU A 15 7.29 -11.07 -17.72
C LEU A 15 6.69 -10.10 -16.70
N LEU A 16 7.19 -8.86 -16.71
CA LEU A 16 6.53 -7.78 -15.96
C LEU A 16 5.09 -7.68 -16.50
N PRO A 17 4.06 -7.74 -15.64
CA PRO A 17 2.71 -7.46 -16.10
C PRO A 17 2.66 -6.05 -16.70
N PRO A 18 1.78 -5.81 -17.70
CA PRO A 18 1.58 -4.45 -18.21
C PRO A 18 1.27 -3.52 -17.03
N ALA A 19 1.87 -2.33 -17.04
CA ALA A 19 1.64 -1.34 -16.01
C ALA A 19 0.13 -1.03 -15.91
N ALA A 20 -0.37 -0.84 -14.69
CA ALA A 20 -1.79 -0.54 -14.46
C ALA A 20 -2.30 0.61 -15.35
N THR A 21 -1.49 1.65 -15.53
CA THR A 21 -1.77 2.79 -16.42
C THR A 21 -1.87 2.40 -17.88
N ALA A 22 -1.02 1.48 -18.36
CA ALA A 22 -1.10 0.95 -19.73
C ALA A 22 -2.37 0.11 -19.96
N MET A 23 -3.01 -0.34 -18.88
CA MET A 23 -4.31 -1.03 -18.90
C MET A 23 -5.50 -0.07 -18.73
N GLY A 24 -5.26 1.25 -18.74
CA GLY A 24 -6.30 2.26 -18.60
C GLY A 24 -6.72 2.58 -17.16
N LEU A 25 -5.94 2.17 -16.17
CA LEU A 25 -6.17 2.54 -14.76
C LEU A 25 -5.47 3.87 -14.45
N ASP A 26 -6.27 4.87 -14.11
CA ASP A 26 -5.80 6.17 -13.68
C ASP A 26 -5.81 6.28 -12.14
N LEU A 27 -5.18 7.34 -11.62
CA LEU A 27 -5.24 7.66 -10.21
C LEU A 27 -6.68 8.01 -9.80
N PRO A 28 -7.16 7.53 -8.64
CA PRO A 28 -8.48 7.91 -8.15
C PRO A 28 -8.54 9.41 -7.85
N VAL A 29 -9.68 10.02 -8.14
CA VAL A 29 -9.97 11.40 -7.74
C VAL A 29 -10.35 11.44 -6.26
N VAL A 30 -10.26 12.62 -5.64
CA VAL A 30 -10.66 12.84 -4.25
C VAL A 30 -12.09 12.31 -4.01
N GLY A 31 -12.28 11.55 -2.93
CA GLY A 31 -13.55 10.88 -2.59
C GLY A 31 -13.80 9.54 -3.29
N THR A 32 -12.83 9.04 -4.06
CA THR A 32 -12.88 7.72 -4.70
C THR A 32 -11.63 6.92 -4.41
N GLY A 33 -11.70 5.61 -4.67
CA GLY A 33 -10.54 4.73 -4.67
C GLY A 33 -10.73 3.59 -5.67
N THR A 34 -9.69 2.77 -5.83
CA THR A 34 -9.69 1.72 -6.85
C THR A 34 -9.69 0.33 -6.19
N VAL A 35 -10.67 -0.50 -6.55
CA VAL A 35 -10.74 -1.91 -6.15
C VAL A 35 -10.64 -2.77 -7.41
N GLU A 36 -9.54 -3.53 -7.53
CA GLU A 36 -9.34 -4.48 -8.64
C GLU A 36 -9.59 -3.88 -10.03
N GLY A 37 -9.17 -2.63 -10.21
CA GLY A 37 -9.32 -1.87 -11.45
C GLY A 37 -10.65 -1.11 -11.61
N ARG A 38 -11.52 -1.11 -10.60
CA ARG A 38 -12.78 -0.35 -10.60
C ARG A 38 -12.69 0.85 -9.69
N VAL A 39 -13.00 2.02 -10.20
CA VAL A 39 -13.14 3.24 -9.39
C VAL A 39 -14.47 3.19 -8.65
N LEU A 40 -14.42 3.25 -7.33
CA LEU A 40 -15.58 3.20 -6.44
C LEU A 40 -15.55 4.39 -5.46
N PRO A 41 -16.70 4.79 -4.90
CA PRO A 41 -16.74 5.76 -3.80
C PRO A 41 -15.91 5.28 -2.62
N GLU A 42 -15.22 6.21 -1.94
CA GLU A 42 -14.30 5.92 -0.84
C GLU A 42 -14.89 4.99 0.22
N ALA A 43 -16.15 5.23 0.63
CA ALA A 43 -16.84 4.39 1.61
C ALA A 43 -16.94 2.91 1.18
N GLN A 44 -17.18 2.64 -0.11
CA GLN A 44 -17.24 1.26 -0.63
C GLN A 44 -15.84 0.63 -0.69
N VAL A 45 -14.82 1.43 -0.99
CA VAL A 45 -13.42 0.97 -1.00
C VAL A 45 -13.01 0.55 0.41
N LEU A 46 -13.35 1.37 1.42
CA LEU A 46 -13.08 1.07 2.82
C LEU A 46 -13.85 -0.18 3.29
N GLU A 47 -15.12 -0.33 2.92
CA GLU A 47 -15.90 -1.52 3.25
C GLU A 47 -15.27 -2.79 2.65
N GLU A 48 -14.86 -2.74 1.38
CA GLU A 48 -14.23 -3.88 0.72
C GLU A 48 -12.86 -4.21 1.33
N ALA A 49 -12.07 -3.20 1.68
CA ALA A 49 -10.80 -3.41 2.38
C ALA A 49 -11.01 -4.04 3.75
N ALA A 50 -11.98 -3.55 4.53
CA ALA A 50 -12.35 -4.11 5.83
C ALA A 50 -12.84 -5.56 5.70
N ARG A 51 -13.67 -5.85 4.70
CA ARG A 51 -14.16 -7.20 4.42
C ARG A 51 -13.01 -8.17 4.11
N LYS A 52 -12.05 -7.76 3.27
CA LYS A 52 -10.86 -8.58 2.95
C LYS A 52 -10.02 -8.85 4.19
N LEU A 53 -9.78 -7.83 5.03
CA LEU A 53 -9.03 -7.98 6.28
C LEU A 53 -9.75 -8.92 7.27
N ALA A 54 -11.07 -8.79 7.42
CA ALA A 54 -11.86 -9.61 8.34
C ALA A 54 -11.89 -11.11 7.97
N HIS A 55 -11.74 -11.43 6.67
CA HIS A 55 -11.68 -12.82 6.19
C HIS A 55 -10.26 -13.40 6.11
N ALA A 56 -9.24 -12.59 6.42
CA ALA A 56 -7.85 -13.01 6.35
C ALA A 56 -7.45 -13.90 7.53
N LYS A 57 -6.57 -14.87 7.27
CA LYS A 57 -5.96 -15.73 8.30
C LYS A 57 -4.76 -15.07 8.96
N VAL A 58 -4.00 -14.26 8.21
CA VAL A 58 -2.82 -13.54 8.68
C VAL A 58 -2.89 -12.07 8.25
N PRO A 59 -3.92 -11.32 8.69
CA PRO A 59 -4.05 -9.90 8.36
C PRO A 59 -2.86 -9.13 8.94
N THR A 60 -2.27 -8.26 8.12
CA THR A 60 -1.09 -7.48 8.52
C THR A 60 -1.13 -6.03 8.04
N PHE A 61 -0.84 -5.09 8.93
CA PHE A 61 -0.65 -3.68 8.62
C PHE A 61 0.83 -3.35 8.46
N PHE A 62 1.13 -2.56 7.44
CA PHE A 62 2.45 -2.01 7.14
C PHE A 62 2.41 -0.48 7.22
N PRO A 63 2.56 0.12 8.42
CA PRO A 63 2.68 1.56 8.55
C PRO A 63 4.05 2.02 8.04
N GLY A 64 4.06 2.95 7.09
CA GLY A 64 5.26 3.55 6.49
C GLY A 64 5.66 4.89 7.12
N PRO A 65 6.77 5.50 6.65
CA PRO A 65 7.34 6.74 7.15
C PRO A 65 6.38 7.88 7.43
N MET A 66 5.37 8.06 6.57
CA MET A 66 4.42 9.16 6.74
C MET A 66 3.58 9.02 8.00
N VAL A 67 3.37 7.78 8.48
CA VAL A 67 2.66 7.49 9.74
C VAL A 67 3.65 7.36 10.89
N LEU A 68 4.76 6.65 10.69
CA LEU A 68 5.70 6.30 11.77
C LEU A 68 6.48 7.49 12.34
N TRP A 69 6.88 8.45 11.50
CA TRP A 69 7.76 9.54 11.95
C TRP A 69 7.01 10.78 12.43
N GLN A 70 5.68 10.70 12.56
CA GLN A 70 4.82 11.70 13.18
C GLN A 70 5.13 13.15 12.72
N PHE A 71 5.04 13.39 11.41
CA PHE A 71 5.35 14.72 10.86
C PHE A 71 4.24 15.75 11.05
N THR A 72 2.98 15.31 11.26
CA THR A 72 1.82 16.20 11.42
C THR A 72 0.78 15.68 12.42
N PRO A 73 -0.13 16.53 12.95
CA PRO A 73 -1.27 16.07 13.75
C PRO A 73 -2.12 15.01 13.05
N GLU A 74 -2.30 15.10 11.74
CA GLU A 74 -3.03 14.13 10.92
C GLU A 74 -2.32 12.78 10.90
N SER A 75 -0.99 12.76 10.78
CA SER A 75 -0.22 11.50 10.83
C SER A 75 -0.38 10.78 12.17
N ARG A 76 -0.55 11.53 13.27
CA ARG A 76 -0.85 10.97 14.59
C ARG A 76 -2.23 10.33 14.62
N GLN A 77 -3.25 11.00 14.10
CA GLN A 77 -4.60 10.44 14.04
C GLN A 77 -4.64 9.14 13.25
N VAL A 78 -3.90 9.08 12.13
CA VAL A 78 -3.76 7.85 11.34
C VAL A 78 -3.03 6.76 12.13
N ALA A 79 -1.95 7.10 12.87
CA ALA A 79 -1.24 6.14 13.70
C ALA A 79 -2.13 5.56 14.82
N ASP A 80 -2.89 6.43 15.50
CA ASP A 80 -3.81 6.03 16.57
C ASP A 80 -4.91 5.09 16.01
N ALA A 81 -5.49 5.42 14.85
CA ALA A 81 -6.48 4.57 14.18
C ALA A 81 -5.90 3.22 13.75
N VAL A 82 -4.67 3.20 13.22
CA VAL A 82 -3.97 1.95 12.84
C VAL A 82 -3.76 1.05 14.06
N LEU A 83 -3.34 1.63 15.19
CA LEU A 83 -3.14 0.88 16.44
C LEU A 83 -4.47 0.35 16.98
N GLU A 84 -5.48 1.21 17.08
CA GLU A 84 -6.81 0.84 17.61
C GLU A 84 -7.43 -0.32 16.81
N VAL A 85 -7.44 -0.22 15.48
CA VAL A 85 -7.99 -1.26 14.61
C VAL A 85 -7.17 -2.55 14.73
N ALA A 86 -5.84 -2.45 14.81
CA ALA A 86 -4.99 -3.61 14.88
C ALA A 86 -5.15 -4.37 16.21
N GLU A 87 -5.16 -3.67 17.33
CA GLU A 87 -5.31 -4.25 18.67
C GLU A 87 -6.69 -4.88 18.87
N SER A 88 -7.75 -4.19 18.42
CA SER A 88 -9.12 -4.68 18.56
C SER A 88 -9.45 -5.91 17.71
N ASN A 89 -8.72 -6.14 16.62
CA ASN A 89 -8.97 -7.23 15.67
C ASN A 89 -7.84 -8.26 15.59
N GLY A 90 -6.80 -8.15 16.41
CA GLY A 90 -5.65 -9.07 16.39
C GLY A 90 -4.85 -9.02 15.09
N ILE A 91 -4.79 -7.87 14.42
CA ILE A 91 -4.06 -7.67 13.17
C ILE A 91 -2.58 -7.45 13.49
N ARG A 92 -1.69 -8.12 12.76
CA ARG A 92 -0.24 -7.97 12.96
C ARG A 92 0.22 -6.61 12.43
N ILE A 93 1.21 -6.01 13.09
CA ILE A 93 1.85 -4.79 12.58
C ILE A 93 3.32 -5.11 12.24
N ILE A 94 3.74 -4.78 11.03
CA ILE A 94 5.15 -4.81 10.62
C ILE A 94 5.53 -3.39 10.16
N PRO A 95 6.24 -2.61 10.98
CA PRO A 95 6.57 -1.23 10.63
C PRO A 95 7.56 -1.16 9.46
N MET A 96 7.37 -0.17 8.59
CA MET A 96 8.20 0.08 7.40
C MET A 96 9.00 1.37 7.53
N PRO A 97 9.91 1.55 8.50
CA PRO A 97 10.45 2.86 8.88
C PRO A 97 11.24 3.61 7.79
N ASP A 98 11.70 2.97 6.72
CA ASP A 98 12.54 3.61 5.70
C ASP A 98 12.46 2.85 4.36
N TYR A 99 12.43 3.58 3.24
CA TYR A 99 12.39 3.03 1.87
C TYR A 99 13.74 2.89 1.17
N ARG A 100 14.82 3.48 1.71
CA ARG A 100 16.13 3.55 1.01
C ARG A 100 16.68 2.17 0.62
N PRO A 101 16.92 1.82 -0.65
CA PRO A 101 17.39 0.49 -1.03
C PRO A 101 18.67 0.10 -0.26
N LYS A 102 18.62 -0.98 0.53
CA LYS A 102 19.82 -1.56 1.16
C LYS A 102 20.34 -2.67 0.27
N TYR A 103 21.12 -2.29 -0.74
CA TYR A 103 21.94 -3.26 -1.47
C TYR A 103 23.30 -3.40 -0.78
N PRO A 104 23.90 -4.61 -0.72
CA PRO A 104 23.56 -5.81 -1.47
C PRO A 104 22.97 -6.98 -0.63
N LYS A 105 22.71 -6.82 0.66
CA LYS A 105 22.28 -7.93 1.55
C LYS A 105 21.17 -7.48 2.50
N ILE A 106 20.01 -8.13 2.40
CA ILE A 106 18.93 -8.02 3.39
C ILE A 106 18.79 -9.38 4.05
N GLU A 107 18.81 -9.42 5.38
CA GLU A 107 18.62 -10.62 6.20
C GLU A 107 17.24 -10.57 6.87
N PRO A 108 16.20 -11.22 6.31
CA PRO A 108 14.81 -11.05 6.74
C PRO A 108 14.54 -11.42 8.21
N GLU A 109 15.34 -12.32 8.78
CA GLU A 109 15.23 -12.72 10.19
C GLU A 109 15.77 -11.65 11.16
N SER A 110 16.64 -10.76 10.68
CA SER A 110 17.29 -9.73 11.49
C SER A 110 16.79 -8.32 11.19
N GLU A 111 16.22 -8.09 10.00
CA GLU A 111 15.79 -6.77 9.56
C GLU A 111 14.29 -6.58 9.71
N ILE A 112 13.92 -5.69 10.65
CA ILE A 112 12.54 -5.24 10.89
C ILE A 112 11.98 -4.45 9.69
N ASN A 113 12.82 -4.00 8.75
CA ASN A 113 12.41 -3.08 7.68
C ASN A 113 12.15 -3.84 6.37
N PRO A 114 10.88 -4.11 5.99
CA PRO A 114 10.55 -4.88 4.81
C PRO A 114 10.61 -3.97 3.57
N LYS A 115 11.81 -3.56 3.16
CA LYS A 115 12.01 -2.82 1.90
C LYS A 115 11.62 -3.64 0.67
N HIS A 116 11.55 -4.97 0.82
CA HIS A 116 10.98 -5.91 -0.13
C HIS A 116 9.70 -6.53 0.45
N PRO A 117 8.55 -5.85 0.36
CA PRO A 117 7.31 -6.34 0.96
C PRO A 117 6.94 -7.73 0.47
N ASN A 118 7.27 -8.09 -0.77
CA ASN A 118 7.06 -9.44 -1.31
C ASN A 118 7.75 -10.54 -0.49
N LEU A 119 9.02 -10.34 -0.10
CA LEU A 119 9.77 -11.32 0.70
C LEU A 119 9.17 -11.46 2.09
N THR A 120 8.78 -10.33 2.70
CA THR A 120 8.16 -10.31 4.02
C THR A 120 6.77 -10.95 4.01
N ILE A 121 5.96 -10.68 2.98
CA ILE A 121 4.65 -11.29 2.76
C ILE A 121 4.79 -12.80 2.63
N TRP A 122 5.71 -13.28 1.79
CA TRP A 122 5.92 -14.72 1.58
C TRP A 122 6.45 -15.43 2.82
N HIS A 123 7.45 -14.85 3.49
CA HIS A 123 8.03 -15.41 4.71
C HIS A 123 6.99 -15.53 5.84
N ASN A 124 6.20 -14.47 6.06
CA ASN A 124 5.19 -14.45 7.12
C ASN A 124 3.86 -15.11 6.72
N LYS A 125 3.74 -15.60 5.48
CA LYS A 125 2.51 -16.20 4.91
C LYS A 125 1.30 -15.27 5.04
N ILE A 126 1.52 -13.98 4.79
CA ILE A 126 0.49 -12.94 4.84
C ILE A 126 -0.44 -13.11 3.64
N ASP A 127 -1.74 -13.25 3.89
CA ASP A 127 -2.76 -13.42 2.86
C ASP A 127 -3.49 -12.11 2.52
N VAL A 128 -3.61 -11.19 3.48
CA VAL A 128 -4.08 -9.82 3.24
C VAL A 128 -3.22 -8.83 4.02
N CYS A 129 -2.83 -7.74 3.36
CA CYS A 129 -2.14 -6.64 4.03
C CYS A 129 -2.65 -5.26 3.61
N LEU A 130 -2.49 -4.30 4.52
CA LEU A 130 -2.80 -2.90 4.29
C LEU A 130 -1.53 -2.06 4.49
N PHE A 131 -1.16 -1.31 3.46
CA PHE A 131 -0.05 -0.36 3.50
C PHE A 131 -0.59 1.04 3.81
N VAL A 132 -0.07 1.68 4.86
CA VAL A 132 -0.56 2.99 5.31
C VAL A 132 0.59 3.98 5.37
N GLY A 133 0.46 5.13 4.69
CA GLY A 133 1.54 6.13 4.64
C GLY A 133 2.76 5.67 3.86
N VAL A 134 2.53 4.91 2.79
CA VAL A 134 3.57 4.38 1.91
C VAL A 134 3.67 5.13 0.60
N HIS A 135 4.86 5.66 0.30
CA HIS A 135 5.18 6.16 -1.02
C HIS A 135 5.55 4.98 -1.92
N CYS A 136 4.83 4.79 -3.01
CA CYS A 136 5.16 3.75 -3.97
C CYS A 136 6.34 4.21 -4.83
N SER A 137 7.50 3.55 -4.71
CA SER A 137 8.66 3.77 -5.59
C SER A 137 8.41 3.36 -7.06
N LEU A 138 7.30 2.66 -7.35
CA LEU A 138 6.95 2.12 -8.67
C LEU A 138 5.85 2.94 -9.39
N LEU A 139 5.21 3.90 -8.71
CA LEU A 139 4.11 4.71 -9.25
C LEU A 139 4.40 6.22 -9.33
N GLN A 140 5.64 6.66 -9.03
CA GLN A 140 5.99 8.08 -9.09
C GLN A 140 6.91 8.42 -10.26
N HIS A 141 6.30 8.60 -11.43
CA HIS A 141 6.63 9.76 -12.26
C HIS A 141 5.35 10.56 -12.49
N CYS A 142 4.77 11.07 -11.40
CA CYS A 142 3.85 12.19 -11.46
C CYS A 142 4.68 13.43 -11.12
N PRO A 143 4.83 14.41 -12.03
CA PRO A 143 5.33 15.72 -11.64
C PRO A 143 4.41 16.23 -10.53
N GLN A 144 4.97 16.46 -9.35
CA GLN A 144 4.24 17.24 -8.36
C GLN A 144 4.34 18.68 -8.82
N ASP A 145 3.41 19.09 -9.70
CA ASP A 145 3.11 20.49 -9.89
C ASP A 145 2.47 20.99 -8.59
N HIS A 146 3.34 21.38 -7.66
CA HIS A 146 2.98 22.26 -6.57
C HIS A 146 3.11 23.70 -7.09
N PRO A 147 1.99 24.41 -7.35
CA PRO A 147 2.08 25.84 -7.62
C PRO A 147 2.44 26.50 -6.28
N GLY A 148 3.72 26.80 -6.06
CA GLY A 148 4.11 27.61 -4.89
C GLY A 148 5.51 27.43 -4.30
N ARG A 149 6.41 26.60 -4.84
CA ARG A 149 7.83 26.65 -4.41
C ARG A 149 8.67 27.45 -5.40
N ASN A 150 8.48 28.77 -5.37
CA ASN A 150 9.52 29.71 -5.78
C ASN A 150 10.55 29.81 -4.65
N GLU A 151 11.82 29.65 -5.04
CA GLU A 151 12.99 30.37 -4.55
C GLU A 151 13.12 30.58 -3.03
N LEU A 152 13.96 29.75 -2.39
CA LEU A 152 15.02 30.17 -1.46
C LEU A 152 16.15 29.12 -1.47
#